data_AF-W2U5L8-F1
#
_entry.id   AF-W2U5L8-F1
#
_cell.length_a   1.000
_cell.length_b   1.000
_cell.length_c   1.000
_cell.angle_alpha   90.00
_cell.angle_beta   90.00
_cell.angle_gamma   90.00
#
_symmetry.space_group_name_H-M   'P 1'
#
loop_
_entity.id
_entity.type
_entity.pdbx_description
1 polymer ?
#
loop_
_entity_poly.entity_id
_entity_poly.type
_entity_poly.pdbx_seq_one_letter_code
_entity_poly.pdbx_strand_id
1 'polypeptide(L)'
;MVVDRIEVYLDGASEPLAVLKEPPYRLNLDTRKIPDGEHVLRVVTHFRGGGEEIREIPFTVNNYPDVMVLGLDEGGEVAGTLELRLAVGEPELPVEPVRFNPIWYVVASVIVLGGIWAYFALSPTAEKVAAELAPPAQEAQAPKEGAGQAANVDQALMEKGKSIYEANCVACHQANGQGMPPAFPALAGNPNLKDTQLVLNTIKNGRGAMPAVGAAFSDEDLKAVATYIRNSFGNSFGPVE
;
A
#
# COMPACT_ATOMS: atom_id res chain seq x y z
N MET A 1 -0.36 -8.47 37.65
CA MET A 1 -1.52 -9.30 38.03
C MET A 1 -1.27 -10.70 37.52
N VAL A 2 -1.41 -11.72 38.37
CA VAL A 2 -1.22 -13.13 37.97
C VAL A 2 -2.54 -13.64 37.42
N VAL A 3 -2.55 -14.23 36.22
CA VAL A 3 -3.75 -14.82 35.64
C VAL A 3 -4.16 -16.06 36.45
N ASP A 4 -5.42 -16.14 36.84
CA ASP A 4 -6.03 -17.31 37.50
C ASP A 4 -6.55 -18.30 36.44
N ARG A 5 -7.36 -17.82 35.50
CA ARG A 5 -7.85 -18.58 34.36
C ARG A 5 -8.31 -17.66 33.23
N ILE A 6 -8.40 -18.22 32.03
CA ILE A 6 -8.94 -17.56 30.84
C ILE A 6 -10.13 -18.38 30.34
N GLU A 7 -11.28 -17.76 30.22
CA GLU A 7 -12.50 -18.36 29.67
C GLU A 7 -12.74 -17.78 28.27
N VAL A 8 -13.00 -18.64 27.28
CA VAL A 8 -13.24 -18.21 25.90
C VAL A 8 -14.65 -18.56 25.49
N TYR A 9 -15.40 -17.60 24.99
CA TYR A 9 -16.78 -17.72 24.54
C TYR A 9 -16.88 -17.38 23.05
N LEU A 10 -17.88 -17.93 22.36
CA LEU A 10 -18.18 -17.65 20.96
C LEU A 10 -19.60 -17.07 20.83
N ASP A 11 -19.73 -15.98 20.07
CA ASP A 11 -21.01 -15.37 19.65
C ASP A 11 -22.04 -15.15 20.78
N GLY A 12 -21.56 -14.80 21.97
CA GLY A 12 -22.42 -14.52 23.12
C GLY A 12 -22.94 -15.76 23.86
N ALA A 13 -22.39 -16.95 23.59
CA ALA A 13 -22.73 -18.16 24.33
C ALA A 13 -22.62 -17.97 25.86
N SER A 14 -23.54 -18.60 26.60
CA SER A 14 -23.56 -18.58 28.07
C SER A 14 -22.50 -19.49 28.69
N GLU A 15 -22.05 -20.51 27.96
CA GLU A 15 -21.00 -21.44 28.38
C GLU A 15 -19.70 -21.16 27.61
N PRO A 16 -18.54 -21.27 28.29
CA PRO A 16 -17.26 -21.08 27.62
C PRO A 16 -16.92 -22.29 26.75
N LEU A 17 -16.42 -22.02 25.53
CA LEU A 17 -15.79 -23.02 24.66
C LEU A 17 -14.58 -23.67 25.32
N ALA A 18 -13.83 -22.91 26.11
CA ALA A 18 -12.64 -23.41 26.80
C ALA A 18 -12.35 -22.60 28.07
N VAL A 19 -11.78 -23.29 29.07
CA VAL A 19 -11.28 -22.69 30.31
C VAL A 19 -9.81 -23.07 30.46
N LEU A 20 -8.91 -22.10 30.28
CA LEU A 20 -7.46 -22.28 30.29
C LEU A 20 -6.91 -21.80 31.64
N LYS A 21 -6.33 -22.72 32.43
CA LYS A 21 -5.86 -22.44 33.80
C LYS A 21 -4.34 -22.34 33.92
N GLU A 22 -3.60 -22.87 32.95
CA GLU A 22 -2.14 -22.99 33.01
C GLU A 22 -1.47 -22.55 31.71
N PRO A 23 -0.31 -21.87 31.78
CA PRO A 23 0.46 -21.50 30.60
C PRO A 23 1.27 -22.69 30.04
N PRO A 24 1.52 -22.73 28.72
CA PRO A 24 1.08 -21.79 27.70
C PRO A 24 -0.41 -21.96 27.38
N TYR A 25 -1.16 -20.86 27.43
CA TYR A 25 -2.60 -20.85 27.12
C TYR A 25 -2.80 -21.09 25.62
N ARG A 26 -3.33 -22.26 25.26
CA ARG A 26 -3.59 -22.64 23.87
C ARG A 26 -5.05 -23.04 23.69
N LEU A 27 -5.66 -22.55 22.62
CA LEU A 27 -7.00 -22.92 22.18
C LEU A 27 -6.89 -23.47 20.75
N ASN A 28 -7.36 -24.70 20.54
CA ASN A 28 -7.55 -25.25 19.20
C ASN A 28 -9.03 -25.13 18.86
N LEU A 29 -9.35 -24.23 17.93
CA LEU A 29 -10.72 -23.99 17.48
C LEU A 29 -10.95 -24.68 16.13
N ASP A 30 -11.92 -25.59 16.08
CA ASP A 30 -12.30 -26.27 14.83
C ASP A 30 -13.39 -25.46 14.12
N THR A 31 -13.01 -24.65 13.14
CA THR A 31 -13.91 -23.73 12.42
C THR A 31 -14.97 -24.44 11.59
N ARG A 32 -14.77 -25.73 11.26
CA ARG A 32 -15.75 -26.54 10.52
C ARG A 32 -17.03 -26.82 11.32
N LYS A 33 -16.98 -26.58 12.63
CA LYS A 33 -18.13 -26.70 13.55
C LYS A 33 -18.82 -25.35 13.81
N ILE A 34 -18.30 -24.28 13.22
CA ILE A 34 -18.83 -22.92 13.33
C ILE A 34 -19.51 -22.61 11.99
N PRO A 35 -20.71 -22.01 11.99
CA PRO A 35 -21.33 -21.53 10.75
C PRO A 35 -20.42 -20.59 9.97
N ASP A 36 -20.66 -20.42 8.67
CA ASP A 36 -19.98 -19.38 7.89
C ASP A 36 -20.61 -18.02 8.18
N GLY A 37 -19.79 -16.97 8.24
CA GLY A 37 -20.22 -15.60 8.53
C GLY A 37 -19.32 -14.86 9.52
N GLU A 38 -19.83 -13.74 10.04
CA GLU A 38 -19.16 -12.95 11.07
C GLU A 38 -19.40 -13.54 12.47
N HIS A 39 -18.33 -13.65 13.24
CA HIS A 39 -18.31 -14.22 14.58
C HIS A 39 -17.46 -13.37 15.53
N VAL A 40 -17.66 -13.55 16.84
CA VAL A 40 -16.92 -12.85 17.88
C VAL A 40 -16.44 -13.84 18.95
N LEU A 41 -15.12 -13.87 19.17
CA LEU A 41 -14.54 -14.53 20.33
C LEU A 41 -14.48 -13.55 21.50
N ARG A 42 -15.14 -13.88 22.60
CA ARG A 42 -15.08 -13.14 23.86
C ARG A 42 -14.17 -13.87 24.84
N VAL A 43 -13.01 -13.30 25.13
CA VAL A 43 -11.99 -13.84 26.02
C VAL A 43 -12.06 -13.11 27.35
N VAL A 44 -12.37 -13.83 28.43
CA VAL A 44 -12.47 -13.32 29.80
C VAL A 44 -11.28 -13.82 30.60
N THR A 45 -10.41 -12.92 31.02
CA THR A 45 -9.23 -13.22 31.84
C THR A 45 -9.53 -12.89 33.29
N HIS A 46 -9.54 -13.89 34.16
CA HIS A 46 -9.69 -13.71 35.60
C HIS A 46 -8.32 -13.59 36.26
N PHE A 47 -8.14 -12.62 37.15
CA PHE A 47 -6.87 -12.42 37.86
C PHE A 47 -6.93 -12.90 39.31
N ARG A 48 -5.80 -13.44 39.78
CA ARG A 48 -5.61 -13.79 41.19
C ARG A 48 -5.57 -12.51 42.02
N GLY A 49 -6.54 -12.35 42.91
CA GLY A 49 -6.77 -11.11 43.68
C GLY A 49 -8.04 -10.35 43.30
N GLY A 50 -8.81 -10.87 42.34
CA GLY A 50 -10.04 -10.25 41.85
C GLY A 50 -9.80 -9.35 40.64
N GLY A 51 -10.89 -9.08 39.92
CA GLY A 51 -10.86 -8.36 38.65
C GLY A 51 -10.86 -9.29 37.43
N GLU A 52 -11.52 -8.83 36.38
CA GLU A 52 -11.68 -9.54 35.12
C GLU A 52 -11.39 -8.58 33.97
N GLU A 53 -10.70 -9.06 32.93
CA GLU A 53 -10.50 -8.34 31.68
C GLU A 53 -11.22 -9.08 30.56
N ILE A 54 -12.11 -8.38 29.84
CA ILE A 54 -12.87 -8.93 28.73
C ILE A 54 -12.32 -8.34 27.43
N ARG A 55 -12.00 -9.22 26.47
CA ARG A 55 -11.58 -8.83 25.11
C ARG A 55 -12.46 -9.51 24.08
N GLU A 56 -13.03 -8.73 23.19
CA GLU A 56 -13.81 -9.21 22.05
C GLU A 56 -12.98 -9.14 20.77
N ILE A 57 -12.95 -10.24 20.03
CA ILE A 57 -12.13 -10.40 18.83
C ILE A 57 -13.09 -10.83 17.70
N PRO A 58 -13.47 -9.91 16.80
CA PRO A 58 -14.27 -10.26 15.64
C PRO A 58 -13.43 -11.05 14.63
N PHE A 59 -14.04 -12.04 13.99
CA PHE A 59 -13.44 -12.84 12.93
C PHE A 59 -14.53 -13.35 11.97
N THR A 60 -14.13 -13.80 10.79
CA THR A 60 -15.06 -14.34 9.79
C THR A 60 -14.70 -15.79 9.52
N VAL A 61 -15.71 -16.66 9.51
CA VAL A 61 -15.58 -18.07 9.13
C VAL A 61 -16.08 -18.25 7.71
N ASN A 62 -15.28 -18.92 6.88
CA ASN A 62 -15.66 -19.33 5.53
C ASN A 62 -15.14 -20.75 5.30
N ASN A 63 -16.02 -21.74 5.41
CA ASN A 63 -15.73 -23.15 5.16
C ASN A 63 -16.14 -23.59 3.75
N TYR A 64 -16.59 -22.66 2.88
CA TYR A 64 -16.99 -22.99 1.52
C TYR A 64 -15.77 -23.29 0.65
N PRO A 65 -15.66 -24.48 0.03
CA PRO A 65 -14.59 -24.76 -0.91
C PRO A 65 -14.87 -23.96 -2.19
N ASP A 66 -13.94 -23.08 -2.57
CA ASP A 66 -14.05 -22.36 -3.84
C ASP A 66 -13.84 -23.36 -4.99
N VAL A 67 -14.84 -23.58 -5.83
CA VAL A 67 -14.74 -24.52 -6.96
C VAL A 67 -14.49 -23.72 -8.21
N MET A 68 -13.24 -23.66 -8.63
CA MET A 68 -12.86 -23.05 -9.89
C MET A 68 -13.10 -24.04 -11.02
N VAL A 69 -14.00 -23.69 -11.94
CA VAL A 69 -14.21 -24.42 -13.19
C VAL A 69 -13.37 -23.74 -14.27
N LEU A 70 -12.28 -24.37 -14.66
CA LEU A 70 -11.38 -23.89 -15.71
C LEU A 70 -11.76 -24.52 -17.05
N GLY A 71 -11.89 -23.68 -18.09
CA GLY A 71 -12.23 -24.10 -19.45
C GLY A 71 -13.62 -23.65 -19.92
N LEU A 72 -14.38 -22.92 -19.11
CA LEU A 72 -15.66 -22.34 -19.51
C LEU A 72 -15.87 -20.99 -18.80
N ASP A 73 -16.01 -19.92 -19.57
CA ASP A 73 -16.31 -18.59 -19.05
C ASP A 73 -17.83 -18.40 -18.90
N GLU A 74 -18.25 -17.58 -17.93
CA GLU A 74 -19.66 -17.29 -17.67
C GLU A 74 -20.29 -16.59 -18.90
N GLY A 75 -21.22 -17.27 -19.57
CA GLY A 75 -21.88 -16.78 -20.79
C GLY A 75 -21.14 -17.05 -22.11
N GLY A 76 -20.05 -17.84 -22.10
CA GLY A 76 -19.32 -18.22 -23.31
C GLY A 76 -20.06 -19.27 -24.17
N GLU A 77 -19.92 -19.16 -25.49
CA GLU A 77 -20.40 -20.19 -26.44
C GLU A 77 -19.28 -21.20 -26.73
N VAL A 78 -19.57 -22.50 -26.63
CA VAL A 78 -18.61 -23.59 -26.88
C VAL A 78 -19.13 -24.57 -27.94
N ALA A 79 -18.23 -25.14 -28.74
CA ALA A 79 -18.55 -26.12 -29.77
C ALA A 79 -17.52 -27.26 -29.81
N GLY A 80 -17.98 -28.50 -30.01
CA GLY A 80 -17.13 -29.70 -30.03
C GLY A 80 -16.92 -30.31 -28.64
N THR A 81 -15.75 -30.90 -28.39
CA THR A 81 -15.40 -31.52 -27.10
C THR A 81 -14.67 -30.52 -26.22
N LEU A 82 -15.21 -30.27 -25.02
CA LEU A 82 -14.63 -29.35 -24.04
C LEU A 82 -14.04 -30.13 -22.86
N GLU A 83 -12.75 -29.91 -22.56
CA GLU A 83 -12.10 -30.45 -21.35
C GLU A 83 -12.27 -29.44 -20.21
N LEU A 84 -13.15 -29.76 -19.26
CA LEU A 84 -13.32 -28.97 -18.04
C LEU A 84 -12.36 -29.46 -16.96
N ARG A 85 -11.61 -28.54 -16.36
CA ARG A 85 -10.79 -28.83 -15.18
C ARG A 85 -11.46 -28.22 -13.96
N LEU A 86 -11.88 -29.07 -13.03
CA LEU A 86 -12.40 -28.64 -11.73
C LEU A 86 -11.23 -28.58 -10.76
N ALA A 87 -10.94 -27.40 -10.23
CA ALA A 87 -10.03 -27.22 -9.11
C ALA A 87 -10.85 -26.86 -7.87
N VAL A 88 -10.76 -27.67 -6.84
CA VAL A 88 -11.34 -27.36 -5.53
C VAL A 88 -10.25 -26.65 -4.74
N GLY A 89 -10.49 -25.39 -4.37
CA GLY A 89 -9.66 -24.67 -3.43
C GLY A 89 -9.72 -25.38 -2.09
N GLU A 90 -8.67 -26.13 -1.76
CA GLU A 90 -8.55 -26.77 -0.46
C GLU A 90 -8.41 -25.68 0.62
N PRO A 91 -9.22 -25.71 1.69
CA PRO A 91 -9.23 -24.68 2.74
C PRO A 91 -7.97 -24.68 3.64
N GLU A 92 -6.93 -25.45 3.30
CA GLU A 92 -5.73 -25.67 4.12
C GLU A 92 -4.56 -24.73 3.81
N LEU A 93 -4.74 -23.65 3.05
CA LEU A 93 -3.67 -22.64 3.01
C LEU A 93 -3.65 -21.91 4.37
N PRO A 94 -2.57 -22.04 5.17
CA PRO A 94 -2.49 -21.36 6.45
C PRO A 94 -2.54 -19.86 6.19
N VAL A 95 -3.62 -19.22 6.63
CA VAL A 95 -3.67 -17.76 6.72
C VAL A 95 -2.61 -17.40 7.76
N GLU A 96 -1.42 -17.00 7.32
CA GLU A 96 -0.45 -16.39 8.23
C GLU A 96 -1.14 -15.13 8.77
N PRO A 97 -1.44 -15.04 10.08
CA PRO A 97 -2.04 -13.83 10.61
C PRO A 97 -1.04 -12.70 10.36
N VAL A 98 -1.48 -11.66 9.65
CA VAL A 98 -0.68 -10.46 9.41
C VAL A 98 -0.16 -9.98 10.76
N ARG A 99 1.15 -10.11 10.99
CA ARG A 99 1.77 -9.69 12.25
C ARG A 99 1.83 -8.18 12.27
N PHE A 100 0.81 -7.56 12.86
CA PHE A 100 0.79 -6.15 13.19
C PHE A 100 2.03 -5.80 14.02
N ASN A 101 2.93 -4.98 13.47
CA ASN A 101 4.15 -4.56 14.17
C ASN A 101 3.99 -3.12 14.72
N PRO A 102 3.74 -2.95 16.03
CA PRO A 102 3.45 -1.64 16.65
C PRO A 102 4.65 -0.67 16.63
N ILE A 103 5.85 -1.14 16.28
CA ILE A 103 7.07 -0.32 16.19
C ILE A 103 6.90 0.80 15.16
N TRP A 104 6.18 0.58 14.06
CA TRP A 104 5.95 1.62 13.03
C TRP A 104 5.05 2.76 13.52
N TYR A 105 4.15 2.48 14.46
CA TYR A 105 3.33 3.51 15.08
C TYR A 105 4.13 4.37 16.06
N VAL A 106 5.02 3.74 16.83
CA VAL A 106 5.94 4.45 17.73
C VAL A 106 6.87 5.37 16.94
N VAL A 107 7.38 4.92 15.80
CA VAL A 107 8.23 5.75 14.92
C VAL A 107 7.43 6.91 14.30
N ALA A 108 6.20 6.65 13.83
CA ALA A 108 5.31 7.70 13.32
C ALA A 108 4.98 8.76 14.38
N SER A 109 4.71 8.35 15.62
CA SER A 109 4.44 9.28 16.73
C SER A 109 5.66 10.13 17.10
N VAL A 110 6.87 9.56 17.05
CA VAL A 110 8.13 10.30 17.31
C VAL A 110 8.44 11.30 16.19
N ILE A 111 8.12 10.98 14.93
CA ILE A 111 8.31 11.92 13.79
C ILE A 111 7.30 13.07 13.84
N VAL A 112 6.04 12.81 14.20
CA VAL A 112 5.03 13.86 14.34
C VAL A 112 5.36 14.80 15.51
N LEU A 113 5.72 14.25 16.67
CA LEU A 113 6.12 15.05 17.83
C LEU A 113 7.47 15.77 17.61
N GLY A 114 8.39 15.16 16.86
CA GLY A 114 9.65 15.78 16.45
C GLY A 114 9.48 16.89 15.41
N GLY A 115 8.51 16.77 14.50
CA GLY A 115 8.16 17.80 13.51
C GLY A 115 7.50 19.03 14.14
N ILE A 116 6.71 18.85 15.19
CA ILE A 116 6.12 19.96 15.95
C ILE A 116 7.21 20.70 16.75
N TRP A 117 8.21 19.98 17.28
CA TRP A 117 9.37 20.57 17.96
C TRP A 117 10.35 21.27 16.99
N ALA A 118 10.48 20.79 15.74
CA ALA A 118 11.25 21.42 14.66
C ALA A 118 10.64 22.73 14.13
N TYR A 119 9.33 22.94 14.31
CA TYR A 119 8.66 24.13 13.81
C TYR A 119 8.82 25.34 14.75
N PHE A 120 8.84 25.14 16.08
CA PHE A 120 8.87 26.25 17.06
C PHE A 120 10.24 26.57 17.67
N ALA A 121 11.18 25.62 17.73
CA ALA A 121 12.42 25.84 18.50
C ALA A 121 13.54 26.54 17.72
N LEU A 122 13.50 26.52 16.38
CA LEU A 122 14.73 26.63 15.60
C LEU A 122 14.72 27.63 14.46
N SER A 123 13.95 28.71 14.59
CA SER A 123 14.51 29.91 13.97
C SER A 123 13.95 31.24 14.48
N PRO A 124 14.72 31.92 15.34
CA PRO A 124 14.86 33.37 15.28
C PRO A 124 15.59 33.82 13.99
N THR A 125 16.08 32.87 13.19
CA THR A 125 16.40 33.04 11.77
C THR A 125 15.15 33.42 10.97
N ALA A 126 13.93 33.07 11.40
CA ALA A 126 12.72 33.57 10.74
C ALA A 126 12.63 35.09 10.86
N GLU A 127 13.00 35.66 12.03
CA GLU A 127 13.01 37.11 12.24
C GLU A 127 14.24 37.81 11.65
N LYS A 128 15.44 37.21 11.73
CA LYS A 128 16.67 37.83 11.19
C LYS A 128 16.84 37.67 9.68
N VAL A 129 16.37 36.57 9.09
CA VAL A 129 16.32 36.40 7.62
C VAL A 129 15.20 37.26 7.03
N ALA A 130 14.07 37.42 7.75
CA ALA A 130 13.05 38.40 7.37
C ALA A 130 13.57 39.85 7.43
N ALA A 131 14.56 40.17 8.27
CA ALA A 131 15.12 41.51 8.39
C ALA A 131 16.24 41.83 7.39
N GLU A 132 17.04 40.85 6.95
CA GLU A 132 18.23 41.08 6.10
C GLU A 132 18.01 40.78 4.60
N LEU A 133 17.04 39.93 4.24
CA LEU A 133 16.66 39.65 2.83
C LEU A 133 15.53 40.55 2.33
N ALA A 134 15.17 41.60 3.05
CA ALA A 134 14.15 42.55 2.63
C ALA A 134 14.77 43.65 1.72
N PRO A 135 14.64 43.58 0.38
CA PRO A 135 14.82 44.76 -0.46
C PRO A 135 13.76 45.83 -0.11
N PRO A 136 14.07 47.12 -0.31
CA PRO A 136 13.17 48.19 0.06
C PRO A 136 11.84 48.06 -0.70
N ALA A 137 10.76 48.45 -0.03
CA ALA A 137 9.41 48.47 -0.57
C ALA A 137 9.38 49.20 -1.92
N GLN A 138 9.43 48.43 -3.01
CA GLN A 138 8.99 48.85 -4.33
C GLN A 138 7.78 48.00 -4.68
N GLU A 139 6.64 48.63 -4.41
CA GLU A 139 5.35 48.51 -5.09
C GLU A 139 5.19 47.31 -6.01
N ALA A 140 4.30 46.42 -5.59
CA ALA A 140 3.70 45.41 -6.43
C ALA A 140 3.15 46.05 -7.72
N GLN A 141 3.88 45.83 -8.82
CA GLN A 141 3.32 45.84 -10.17
C GLN A 141 3.52 44.44 -10.76
N ALA A 142 2.41 43.77 -11.01
CA ALA A 142 2.35 42.55 -11.81
C ALA A 142 2.66 42.87 -13.29
N PRO A 143 2.78 41.87 -14.19
CA PRO A 143 3.58 40.64 -14.13
C PRO A 143 4.37 40.45 -15.44
N LYS A 144 5.67 40.09 -15.44
CA LYS A 144 6.33 39.49 -16.62
C LYS A 144 7.48 38.54 -16.30
N GLU A 145 7.25 37.30 -16.73
CA GLU A 145 8.19 36.37 -17.39
C GLU A 145 9.42 35.86 -16.61
N GLY A 146 9.26 34.62 -16.16
CA GLY A 146 10.33 33.64 -15.91
C GLY A 146 9.86 32.24 -16.32
N ALA A 147 9.31 32.13 -17.53
CA ALA A 147 9.05 30.84 -18.17
C ALA A 147 10.40 30.20 -18.54
N GLY A 148 10.91 29.33 -17.67
CA GLY A 148 11.81 28.27 -18.07
C GLY A 148 10.97 27.24 -18.84
N GLN A 149 11.11 27.24 -20.16
CA GLN A 149 10.35 26.44 -21.11
C GLN A 149 10.11 25.01 -20.61
N ALA A 150 8.84 24.66 -20.35
CA ALA A 150 8.42 23.29 -20.56
C ALA A 150 8.78 22.98 -22.02
N ALA A 151 9.80 22.14 -22.22
CA ALA A 151 10.07 21.58 -23.54
C ALA A 151 8.73 21.09 -24.09
N ASN A 152 8.47 21.33 -25.36
CA ASN A 152 7.21 21.10 -26.06
C ASN A 152 6.87 19.59 -26.04
N VAL A 153 6.44 19.07 -24.89
CA VAL A 153 6.07 17.67 -24.74
C VAL A 153 4.68 17.54 -25.34
N ASP A 154 4.59 16.76 -26.41
CA ASP A 154 3.33 16.47 -27.09
C ASP A 154 2.27 15.99 -26.08
N GLN A 155 1.14 16.71 -26.04
CA GLN A 155 0.05 16.39 -25.13
C GLN A 155 -0.53 15.00 -25.40
N ALA A 156 -0.60 14.58 -26.67
CA ALA A 156 -1.08 13.25 -27.02
C ALA A 156 -0.15 12.17 -26.48
N LEU A 157 1.16 12.42 -26.52
CA LEU A 157 2.19 11.54 -25.95
C LEU A 157 2.07 11.47 -24.42
N MET A 158 1.79 12.60 -23.76
CA MET A 158 1.55 12.65 -22.31
C MET A 158 0.29 11.90 -21.90
N GLU A 159 -0.81 12.05 -22.63
CA GLU A 159 -2.08 11.35 -22.36
C GLU A 159 -1.92 9.83 -22.54
N LYS A 160 -1.25 9.41 -23.62
CA LYS A 160 -0.91 8.00 -23.85
C LYS A 160 -0.01 7.45 -22.74
N GLY A 161 1.03 8.18 -22.38
CA GLY A 161 1.96 7.81 -21.30
C GLY A 161 1.26 7.70 -19.94
N LYS A 162 0.31 8.59 -19.66
CA LYS A 162 -0.54 8.55 -18.46
C LYS A 162 -1.38 7.28 -18.41
N SER A 163 -2.07 6.94 -19.50
CA SER A 163 -2.90 5.74 -19.57
C SER A 163 -2.10 4.46 -19.32
N ILE A 164 -0.90 4.36 -19.94
CA ILE A 164 0.02 3.24 -19.71
C ILE A 164 0.46 3.20 -18.25
N TYR A 165 0.79 4.35 -17.66
CA TYR A 165 1.19 4.46 -16.26
C TYR A 165 0.08 3.98 -15.31
N GLU A 166 -1.15 4.44 -15.52
CA GLU A 166 -2.31 4.06 -14.71
C GLU A 166 -2.61 2.56 -14.77
N ALA A 167 -2.48 1.95 -15.95
CA ALA A 167 -2.74 0.53 -16.14
C ALA A 167 -1.61 -0.38 -15.60
N ASN A 168 -0.35 0.04 -15.66
CA ASN A 168 0.79 -0.87 -15.48
C ASN A 168 1.77 -0.48 -14.36
N CYS A 169 1.80 0.80 -13.97
CA CYS A 169 2.84 1.32 -13.07
C CYS A 169 2.28 1.74 -11.71
N VAL A 170 1.00 2.16 -11.65
CA VAL A 170 0.36 2.70 -10.44
C VAL A 170 0.33 1.71 -9.28
N ALA A 171 0.20 0.40 -9.53
CA ALA A 171 0.15 -0.60 -8.47
C ALA A 171 1.37 -0.55 -7.52
N CYS A 172 2.56 -0.22 -8.06
CA CYS A 172 3.80 -0.14 -7.30
C CYS A 172 4.25 1.31 -7.06
N HIS A 173 4.14 2.17 -8.08
CA HIS A 173 4.63 3.56 -8.02
C HIS A 173 3.60 4.57 -7.52
N GLN A 174 2.35 4.13 -7.27
CA GLN A 174 1.22 4.93 -6.80
C GLN A 174 0.77 6.01 -7.79
N ALA A 175 -0.49 6.46 -7.68
CA ALA A 175 -1.05 7.47 -8.58
C ALA A 175 -0.32 8.82 -8.53
N ASN A 176 0.32 9.13 -7.41
CA ASN A 176 1.09 10.35 -7.20
C ASN A 176 2.61 10.18 -7.42
N GLY A 177 3.06 9.00 -7.89
CA GLY A 177 4.47 8.72 -8.14
C GLY A 177 5.32 8.61 -6.86
N GLN A 178 4.73 8.51 -5.67
CA GLN A 178 5.49 8.42 -4.41
C GLN A 178 6.02 7.01 -4.11
N GLY A 179 5.46 5.98 -4.75
CA GLY A 179 5.80 4.59 -4.46
C GLY A 179 5.56 4.21 -2.99
N MET A 180 6.30 3.21 -2.51
CA MET A 180 6.34 2.79 -1.11
C MET A 180 7.79 2.43 -0.73
N PRO A 181 8.64 3.43 -0.44
CA PRO A 181 10.03 3.16 -0.06
C PRO A 181 10.12 2.32 1.24
N PRO A 182 11.11 1.41 1.35
CA PRO A 182 12.18 1.14 0.38
C PRO A 182 11.80 0.12 -0.71
N ALA A 183 10.60 -0.46 -0.65
CA ALA A 183 10.18 -1.54 -1.54
C ALA A 183 9.97 -1.05 -2.99
N PHE A 184 9.27 0.08 -3.16
CA PHE A 184 9.03 0.72 -4.46
C PHE A 184 9.52 2.17 -4.43
N PRO A 185 10.49 2.55 -5.27
CA PRO A 185 11.07 3.89 -5.23
C PRO A 185 10.07 4.95 -5.72
N ALA A 186 10.17 6.15 -5.14
CA ALA A 186 9.47 7.31 -5.63
C ALA A 186 9.98 7.71 -7.03
N LEU A 187 9.05 8.03 -7.92
CA LEU A 187 9.30 8.71 -9.20
C LEU A 187 9.20 10.22 -9.03
N ALA A 188 8.36 10.70 -8.11
CA ALA A 188 8.22 12.11 -7.78
C ALA A 188 9.56 12.70 -7.29
N GLY A 189 10.06 13.73 -7.98
CA GLY A 189 11.30 14.42 -7.63
C GLY A 189 12.58 13.58 -7.74
N ASN A 190 12.53 12.40 -8.38
CA ASN A 190 13.67 11.49 -8.44
C ASN A 190 14.69 11.95 -9.51
N PRO A 191 15.92 12.36 -9.12
CA PRO A 191 16.91 12.89 -10.05
C PRO A 191 17.43 11.85 -11.04
N ASN A 192 17.32 10.55 -10.74
CA ASN A 192 17.73 9.49 -11.66
C ASN A 192 16.89 9.49 -12.94
N LEU A 193 15.67 10.04 -12.89
CA LEU A 193 14.81 10.18 -14.06
C LEU A 193 15.36 11.16 -15.10
N LYS A 194 16.40 11.95 -14.78
CA LYS A 194 17.12 12.77 -15.77
C LYS A 194 17.83 11.91 -16.82
N ASP A 195 18.33 10.74 -16.42
CA ASP A 195 18.99 9.81 -17.33
C ASP A 195 17.93 9.01 -18.11
N THR A 196 17.70 9.42 -19.36
CA THR A 196 16.72 8.79 -20.25
C THR A 196 17.02 7.31 -20.48
N GLN A 197 18.29 6.96 -20.66
CA GLN A 197 18.70 5.59 -20.93
C GLN A 197 18.47 4.72 -19.72
N LEU A 198 18.80 5.22 -18.53
CA LEU A 198 18.48 4.53 -17.28
C LEU A 198 16.98 4.25 -17.17
N VAL A 199 16.11 5.24 -17.44
CA VAL A 199 14.65 5.06 -17.38
C VAL A 199 14.17 3.98 -18.35
N LEU A 200 14.53 4.11 -19.63
CA LEU A 200 14.13 3.15 -20.66
C LEU A 200 14.63 1.74 -20.36
N ASN A 201 15.89 1.61 -19.94
CA ASN A 201 16.50 0.33 -19.65
C ASN A 201 15.88 -0.33 -18.41
N THR A 202 15.51 0.47 -17.40
CA THR A 202 14.79 -0.01 -16.22
C THR A 202 13.38 -0.50 -16.56
N ILE A 203 12.66 0.19 -17.45
CA ILE A 203 11.33 -0.26 -17.88
C ILE A 203 11.43 -1.52 -18.75
N LYS A 204 12.39 -1.57 -19.69
CA LYS A 204 12.60 -2.70 -20.60
C LYS A 204 13.04 -3.96 -19.86
N ASN A 205 14.05 -3.85 -19.00
CA ASN A 205 14.74 -5.01 -18.44
C ASN A 205 14.47 -5.23 -16.94
N GLY A 206 13.73 -4.33 -16.29
CA GLY A 206 13.54 -4.35 -14.85
C GLY A 206 14.81 -3.95 -14.10
N ARG A 207 14.68 -3.77 -12.79
CA ARG A 207 15.81 -3.50 -11.88
C ARG A 207 15.45 -3.86 -10.46
N GLY A 208 16.21 -4.76 -9.84
CA GLY A 208 15.92 -5.23 -8.49
C GLY A 208 14.55 -5.93 -8.43
N ALA A 209 13.65 -5.43 -7.57
CA ALA A 209 12.28 -5.93 -7.44
C ALA A 209 11.33 -5.46 -8.56
N MET A 210 11.73 -4.48 -9.40
CA MET A 210 10.91 -4.05 -10.53
C MET A 210 11.02 -5.08 -11.67
N PRO A 211 9.91 -5.73 -12.09
CA PRO A 211 9.92 -6.68 -13.19
C PRO A 211 10.20 -6.01 -14.53
N ALA A 212 10.65 -6.80 -15.50
CA ALA A 212 10.82 -6.37 -16.89
C ALA A 212 9.45 -6.23 -17.57
N VAL A 213 8.86 -5.05 -17.52
CA VAL A 213 7.52 -4.78 -18.07
C VAL A 213 7.54 -4.36 -19.55
N GLY A 214 8.70 -3.93 -20.06
CA GLY A 214 8.80 -3.36 -21.41
C GLY A 214 8.63 -4.36 -22.56
N ALA A 215 8.63 -5.66 -22.31
CA ALA A 215 8.34 -6.67 -23.35
C ALA A 215 6.89 -6.56 -23.90
N ALA A 216 5.97 -6.00 -23.12
CA ALA A 216 4.58 -5.80 -23.51
C ALA A 216 4.34 -4.46 -24.24
N PHE A 217 5.36 -3.61 -24.38
CA PHE A 217 5.22 -2.25 -24.89
C PHE A 217 5.95 -2.08 -26.22
N SER A 218 5.33 -1.36 -27.16
CA SER A 218 6.03 -0.89 -28.36
C SER A 218 7.06 0.19 -27.98
N ASP A 219 8.02 0.49 -28.86
CA ASP A 219 8.97 1.59 -28.60
C ASP A 219 8.26 2.94 -28.44
N GLU A 220 7.10 3.13 -29.10
CA GLU A 220 6.27 4.33 -28.94
C GLU A 220 5.61 4.38 -27.56
N ASP A 221 5.11 3.25 -27.06
CA ASP A 221 4.52 3.15 -25.71
C ASP A 221 5.57 3.40 -24.63
N LEU A 222 6.78 2.86 -24.82
CA LEU A 222 7.92 3.09 -23.93
C LEU A 222 8.34 4.55 -23.90
N LYS A 223 8.41 5.19 -25.07
CA LYS A 223 8.66 6.62 -25.19
C LYS A 223 7.58 7.43 -24.48
N ALA A 224 6.30 7.07 -24.66
CA ALA A 224 5.18 7.76 -24.05
C ALA A 224 5.22 7.68 -22.51
N VAL A 225 5.34 6.48 -21.96
CA VAL A 225 5.36 6.29 -20.50
C VAL A 225 6.61 6.88 -19.85
N ALA A 226 7.78 6.75 -20.49
CA ALA A 226 9.01 7.36 -19.97
C ALA A 226 8.95 8.89 -20.01
N THR A 227 8.38 9.46 -21.06
CA THR A 227 8.13 10.90 -21.18
C THR A 227 7.17 11.39 -20.11
N TYR A 228 6.07 10.66 -19.88
CA TYR A 228 5.10 10.99 -18.84
C TYR A 228 5.72 11.00 -17.44
N ILE A 229 6.47 9.96 -17.06
CA ILE A 229 7.14 9.85 -15.76
C ILE A 229 8.14 11.00 -15.53
N ARG A 230 8.88 11.39 -16.58
CA ARG A 230 9.89 12.46 -16.55
C ARG A 230 9.31 13.87 -16.46
N ASN A 231 8.02 14.04 -16.76
CA ASN A 231 7.35 15.35 -16.80
C ASN A 231 6.09 15.40 -15.93
N SER A 232 5.93 14.43 -15.03
CA SER A 232 4.84 14.35 -14.03
C SER A 232 5.41 14.37 -12.63
N PHE A 233 4.54 14.47 -11.61
CA PHE A 233 4.92 14.37 -10.21
C PHE A 233 5.96 15.43 -9.75
N GLY A 234 5.89 16.62 -10.34
CA GLY A 234 6.85 17.72 -10.10
C GLY A 234 8.16 17.58 -10.88
N ASN A 235 8.30 16.58 -11.75
CA ASN A 235 9.42 16.45 -12.67
C ASN A 235 9.20 17.29 -13.94
N SER A 236 10.30 17.76 -14.53
CA SER A 236 10.29 18.49 -15.81
C SER A 236 11.62 18.26 -16.54
N PHE A 237 11.88 17.01 -16.92
CA PHE A 237 13.14 16.60 -17.57
C PHE A 237 13.07 16.58 -19.11
N GLY A 238 11.97 17.03 -19.70
CA GLY A 238 11.75 17.06 -21.13
C GLY A 238 11.39 15.70 -21.72
N PRO A 239 11.02 15.66 -23.02
CA PRO A 239 10.56 14.46 -23.69
C PRO A 239 11.68 13.43 -23.85
N VAL A 240 11.28 12.16 -24.04
CA VAL A 240 12.16 11.10 -24.52
C VAL A 240 12.08 11.09 -26.05
N GLU A 241 13.21 11.11 -26.73
CA GLU A 241 13.29 11.04 -28.20
C GLU A 241 13.25 9.60 -28.71
#